data_AF-E9B4W1-F1
#
_entry.id   AF-E9B4W1-F1
#
_cell.length_a   1.000
_cell.length_b   1.000
_cell.length_c   1.000
_cell.angle_alpha   90.00
_cell.angle_beta   90.00
_cell.angle_gamma   90.00
#
_symmetry.space_group_name_H-M   'P 1'
#
loop_
_entity.id
_entity.type
_entity.pdbx_description
1 polymer ?
#
loop_
_entity_poly.entity_id
_entity_poly.type
_entity_poly.pdbx_seq_one_letter_code
_entity_poly.pdbx_strand_id
1 'polypeptide(L)'
;MFRAHRPAGPSCALLSDPSSSSASSRRAVKPEGRPKRGRSPCEDEVAFKELQARKLDVQSRLRQQIEVLSGLESNVLDFYYTHMLRFEPLVEPTSQISPSAATAPASARDAVLGGEFAELFPELKSTTTLADTCDESATVSTHEPAPSQSTGVPAKTRYYYDSALMRLYREAAFQDKNLAHRYAREKARVAATELSVQRDIIDGSLAEQLRTEHEEQEALNKLSGSLAEVTAQSAAHQQSLQAAEERIKGIEKAKEACLARKTVLEAKKQEQMDNAEHIKEEVAAFRRCVEAAARDLERRRLINCSLEDEIGRRRAALKRRKKD
;
A
#
# COMPACT_ATOMS: atom_id res chain seq x y z
N MET A 1 -11.61 26.66 -63.37
CA MET A 1 -12.60 27.62 -63.90
C MET A 1 -12.48 28.92 -63.13
N PHE A 2 -12.41 30.04 -63.86
CA PHE A 2 -12.68 31.46 -63.55
C PHE A 2 -12.56 31.99 -62.10
N ARG A 3 -11.57 32.91 -61.86
CA ARG A 3 -11.69 34.38 -61.61
C ARG A 3 -12.37 34.73 -60.27
N ALA A 4 -11.84 35.59 -59.39
CA ALA A 4 -11.53 37.00 -59.64
C ALA A 4 -10.82 37.72 -58.45
N HIS A 5 -9.91 38.63 -58.83
CA HIS A 5 -9.58 39.98 -58.31
C HIS A 5 -9.22 40.29 -56.83
N ARG A 6 -7.99 40.83 -56.68
CA ARG A 6 -7.51 41.88 -55.73
C ARG A 6 -7.95 43.28 -56.25
N PRO A 7 -7.98 44.38 -55.47
CA PRO A 7 -6.81 45.08 -54.86
C PRO A 7 -7.14 45.65 -53.44
N ALA A 8 -6.33 46.36 -52.64
CA ALA A 8 -5.27 47.36 -52.84
C ALA A 8 -4.45 47.55 -51.53
N GLY A 9 -3.22 48.07 -51.65
CA GLY A 9 -2.73 49.13 -50.75
C GLY A 9 -1.78 48.77 -49.60
N PRO A 10 -0.50 49.25 -49.62
CA PRO A 10 0.56 48.94 -48.65
C PRO A 10 1.02 50.14 -47.79
N SER A 11 1.83 49.90 -46.74
CA SER A 11 2.99 50.74 -46.29
C SER A 11 3.43 50.30 -44.87
N CYS A 12 4.62 49.73 -44.71
CA CYS A 12 5.94 50.37 -44.61
C CYS A 12 6.21 51.03 -43.24
N ALA A 13 6.93 50.28 -42.41
CA ALA A 13 7.67 50.77 -41.27
C ALA A 13 8.86 51.65 -41.74
N LEU A 14 8.97 52.85 -41.16
CA LEU A 14 10.16 53.69 -41.14
C LEU A 14 10.72 53.64 -39.71
N LEU A 15 11.96 53.17 -39.52
CA LEU A 15 13.21 53.95 -39.56
C LEU A 15 13.28 55.00 -38.43
N SER A 16 14.21 54.82 -37.48
CA SER A 16 15.47 55.60 -37.40
C SER A 16 16.07 55.57 -35.98
N ASP A 17 17.22 54.91 -35.84
CA ASP A 17 18.40 55.43 -35.13
C ASP A 17 19.25 56.21 -36.19
N PRO A 18 20.30 57.03 -35.90
CA PRO A 18 21.34 56.73 -34.90
C PRO A 18 22.22 57.89 -34.30
N SER A 19 23.08 57.48 -33.36
CA SER A 19 24.48 57.88 -33.12
C SER A 19 24.86 59.30 -32.62
N SER A 20 25.49 59.34 -31.43
CA SER A 20 26.86 59.87 -31.32
C SER A 20 27.60 59.46 -30.04
N SER A 21 28.92 59.40 -30.17
CA SER A 21 29.94 58.82 -29.29
C SER A 21 30.48 59.80 -28.24
N SER A 22 30.92 59.30 -27.07
CA SER A 22 32.30 59.42 -26.54
C SER A 22 32.44 59.60 -25.00
N ALA A 23 33.55 59.04 -24.51
CA ALA A 23 34.34 59.41 -23.33
C ALA A 23 33.93 58.92 -21.92
N SER A 24 34.76 58.01 -21.40
CA SER A 24 34.94 57.72 -19.97
C SER A 24 35.81 58.77 -19.29
N SER A 25 35.59 59.11 -18.00
CA SER A 25 36.68 59.34 -17.01
C SER A 25 36.19 59.59 -15.55
N ARG A 26 36.47 58.63 -14.67
CA ARG A 26 36.98 58.66 -13.26
C ARG A 26 36.55 59.73 -12.19
N ARG A 27 36.20 59.16 -11.00
CA ARG A 27 36.53 59.51 -9.57
C ARG A 27 35.75 60.59 -8.76
N ALA A 28 35.17 60.20 -7.60
CA ALA A 28 35.54 60.56 -6.19
C ALA A 28 34.35 60.38 -5.17
N VAL A 29 34.44 59.50 -4.14
CA VAL A 29 34.67 59.69 -2.66
C VAL A 29 33.45 60.19 -1.79
N LYS A 30 33.13 59.44 -0.69
CA LYS A 30 32.11 59.67 0.42
C LYS A 30 32.60 60.71 1.49
N PRO A 31 32.09 60.91 2.75
CA PRO A 31 30.80 60.69 3.48
C PRO A 31 30.33 61.87 4.45
N GLU A 32 29.27 61.63 5.25
CA GLU A 32 29.01 62.06 6.68
C GLU A 32 28.38 63.40 7.15
N GLY A 33 27.33 63.29 8.01
CA GLY A 33 27.31 63.85 9.39
C GLY A 33 26.48 65.11 9.75
N ARG A 34 25.36 64.95 10.49
CA ARG A 34 24.92 65.85 11.61
C ARG A 34 23.71 65.32 12.41
N PRO A 35 23.80 65.15 13.75
CA PRO A 35 22.66 64.85 14.63
C PRO A 35 22.07 66.13 15.26
N LYS A 36 20.74 66.21 15.43
CA LYS A 36 20.03 67.36 16.04
C LYS A 36 19.92 67.21 17.57
N ARG A 37 20.03 68.35 18.27
CA ARG A 37 20.05 68.56 19.73
C ARG A 37 18.84 67.94 20.45
N GLY A 38 19.09 67.25 21.56
CA GLY A 38 18.07 66.75 22.48
C GLY A 38 17.49 67.85 23.38
N ARG A 39 16.16 67.91 23.47
CA ARG A 39 15.42 68.74 24.44
C ARG A 39 15.43 68.03 25.80
N SER A 40 15.62 68.77 26.88
CA SER A 40 15.37 68.26 28.24
C SER A 40 13.87 67.95 28.40
N PRO A 41 13.48 66.77 28.92
CA PRO A 41 12.07 66.41 29.07
C PRO A 41 11.32 67.42 29.95
N CYS A 42 10.13 67.85 29.53
CA CYS A 42 9.25 68.64 30.38
C CYS A 42 8.72 67.80 31.54
N GLU A 43 8.28 68.43 32.64
CA GLU A 43 7.78 67.72 33.83
C GLU A 43 6.62 66.75 33.48
N ASP A 44 5.82 67.07 32.45
CA ASP A 44 4.77 66.21 31.92
C ASP A 44 5.30 64.93 31.22
N GLU A 45 6.44 65.02 30.54
CA GLU A 45 7.10 63.84 29.94
C GLU A 45 7.68 62.92 31.00
N VAL A 46 8.19 63.48 32.11
CA VAL A 46 8.67 62.71 33.25
C VAL A 46 7.50 62.03 33.96
N ALA A 47 6.40 62.76 34.20
CA ALA A 47 5.19 62.20 34.80
C ALA A 47 4.56 61.10 33.93
N PHE A 48 4.52 61.26 32.60
CA PHE A 48 4.04 60.22 31.69
C PHE A 48 4.92 58.95 31.73
N LYS A 49 6.24 59.11 31.78
CA LYS A 49 7.17 57.98 31.90
C LYS A 49 7.08 57.28 33.25
N GLU A 50 6.91 58.03 34.35
CA GLU A 50 6.68 57.45 35.67
C GLU A 50 5.36 56.68 35.73
N LEU A 51 4.31 57.20 35.11
CA LEU A 51 3.01 56.52 35.01
C LEU A 51 3.11 55.25 34.16
N GLN A 52 3.85 55.30 33.05
CA GLN A 52 4.13 54.14 32.20
C GLN A 52 4.96 53.08 32.95
N ALA A 53 5.95 53.50 33.74
CA ALA A 53 6.76 52.62 34.58
C ALA A 53 5.92 51.95 35.68
N ARG A 54 5.04 52.70 36.36
CA ARG A 54 4.11 52.15 37.36
C ARG A 54 3.11 51.16 36.74
N LYS A 55 2.62 51.43 35.54
CA LYS A 55 1.76 50.49 34.80
C LYS A 55 2.48 49.17 34.52
N LEU A 56 3.74 49.24 34.08
CA LEU A 56 4.55 48.05 33.81
C LEU A 56 4.89 47.28 35.10
N ASP A 57 5.17 47.97 36.21
CA ASP A 57 5.42 47.35 37.53
C ASP A 57 4.18 46.63 38.08
N VAL A 58 2.99 47.21 37.93
CA VAL A 58 1.76 46.52 38.34
C VAL A 58 1.47 45.31 37.44
N GLN A 59 1.72 45.42 36.13
CA GLN A 59 1.57 44.28 35.21
C GLN A 59 2.58 43.17 35.48
N SER A 60 3.83 43.49 35.82
CA SER A 60 4.84 42.48 36.16
C SER A 60 4.50 41.77 37.47
N ARG A 61 4.02 42.50 38.50
CA ARG A 61 3.55 41.89 39.75
C ARG A 61 2.35 40.97 39.55
N LEU A 62 1.39 41.37 38.71
CA LEU A 62 0.24 40.52 38.39
C LEU A 62 0.68 39.25 37.65
N ARG A 63 1.61 39.35 36.69
CA ARG A 63 2.18 38.18 36.01
C ARG A 63 2.91 37.26 36.99
N GLN A 64 3.71 37.80 37.90
CA GLN A 64 4.37 37.02 38.95
C GLN A 64 3.35 36.30 39.85
N GLN A 65 2.24 36.95 40.21
CA GLN A 65 1.18 36.30 41.00
C GLN A 65 0.49 35.16 40.23
N ILE A 66 0.21 35.35 38.95
CA ILE A 66 -0.38 34.30 38.09
C ILE A 66 0.58 33.13 37.95
N GLU A 67 1.87 33.39 37.77
CA GLU A 67 2.90 32.36 37.68
C GLU A 67 2.99 31.54 38.97
N VAL A 68 2.99 32.19 40.13
CA VAL A 68 2.97 31.51 41.45
C VAL A 68 1.71 30.65 41.62
N LEU A 69 0.54 31.16 41.23
CA LEU A 69 -0.72 30.41 41.30
C LEU A 69 -0.72 29.21 40.35
N SER A 70 -0.20 29.36 39.13
CA SER A 70 -0.07 28.25 38.17
C SER A 70 0.94 27.18 38.64
N GLY A 71 2.01 27.59 39.32
CA GLY A 71 2.96 26.66 39.94
C GLY A 71 2.35 25.88 41.09
N LEU A 72 1.51 26.53 41.90
CA LEU A 72 0.74 25.86 42.96
C LEU A 72 -0.28 24.87 42.38
N GLU A 73 -1.01 25.23 41.33
CA GLU A 73 -1.96 24.33 40.66
C GLU A 73 -1.26 23.09 40.09
N SER A 74 -0.12 23.29 39.40
CA SER A 74 0.69 22.18 38.89
C SER A 74 1.19 21.27 40.01
N ASN A 75 1.69 21.84 41.11
CA ASN A 75 2.17 21.05 42.26
C ASN A 75 1.04 20.26 42.94
N VAL A 76 -0.17 20.83 43.03
CA VAL A 76 -1.34 20.14 43.56
C VAL A 76 -1.75 19.00 42.63
N LEU A 77 -1.80 19.24 41.32
CA LEU A 77 -2.11 18.21 40.33
C LEU A 77 -1.07 17.09 40.34
N ASP A 78 0.21 17.42 40.39
CA ASP A 78 1.30 16.43 40.44
C ASP A 78 1.20 15.58 41.72
N PHE A 79 0.92 16.20 42.88
CA PHE A 79 0.63 15.49 44.12
C PHE A 79 -0.55 14.52 43.98
N TYR A 80 -1.67 14.96 43.39
CA TYR A 80 -2.83 14.10 43.12
C TYR A 80 -2.48 12.94 42.18
N TYR A 81 -1.79 13.19 41.07
CA TYR A 81 -1.43 12.14 40.11
C TYR A 81 -0.43 11.12 40.66
N THR A 82 0.56 11.55 41.46
CA THR A 82 1.52 10.64 42.07
C THR A 82 0.94 9.85 43.25
N HIS A 83 0.01 10.41 44.02
CA HIS A 83 -0.44 9.83 45.29
C HIS A 83 -1.84 9.18 45.22
N MET A 84 -2.67 9.45 44.21
CA MET A 84 -4.03 8.90 44.09
C MET A 84 -4.21 7.81 43.00
N LEU A 85 -3.28 7.63 42.07
CA LEU A 85 -3.39 6.63 40.99
C LEU A 85 -2.97 5.19 41.38
N ARG A 86 -2.74 4.90 42.67
CA ARG A 86 -2.36 3.53 43.13
C ARG A 86 -3.51 2.70 43.70
N PHE A 87 -4.76 3.09 43.48
CA PHE A 87 -5.91 2.28 43.88
C PHE A 87 -6.84 2.02 42.70
N GLU A 88 -6.38 1.20 41.75
CA GLU A 88 -7.29 0.42 40.92
C GLU A 88 -6.90 -1.06 40.97
N PRO A 89 -7.80 -1.96 41.44
CA PRO A 89 -7.51 -3.37 41.58
C PRO A 89 -7.41 -4.07 40.23
N LEU A 90 -6.31 -4.80 40.08
CA LEU A 90 -5.99 -5.80 39.07
C LEU A 90 -7.24 -6.58 38.57
N VAL A 91 -7.67 -6.32 37.33
CA VAL A 91 -8.48 -7.26 36.54
C VAL A 91 -7.78 -7.45 35.20
N GLU A 92 -7.14 -8.60 35.07
CA GLU A 92 -6.56 -9.12 33.83
C GLU A 92 -7.60 -9.19 32.71
N PRO A 93 -7.14 -9.12 31.46
CA PRO A 93 -7.45 -10.22 30.56
C PRO A 93 -6.17 -10.76 29.93
N THR A 94 -5.75 -11.93 30.42
CA THR A 94 -4.93 -12.88 29.69
C THR A 94 -5.68 -13.26 28.41
N SER A 95 -5.17 -12.90 27.23
CA SER A 95 -5.16 -13.72 26.00
C SER A 95 -4.73 -12.89 24.78
N GLN A 96 -3.45 -12.97 24.40
CA GLN A 96 -2.99 -12.97 22.99
C GLN A 96 -1.49 -13.35 22.99
N ILE A 97 -1.19 -14.65 22.82
CA ILE A 97 -0.62 -15.27 21.60
C ILE A 97 0.85 -14.91 21.36
N SER A 98 1.73 -15.87 21.71
CA SER A 98 3.11 -15.96 21.24
C SER A 98 3.18 -16.43 19.78
N PRO A 99 4.24 -16.04 19.05
CA PRO A 99 4.99 -17.00 18.25
C PRO A 99 6.49 -16.92 18.54
N SER A 100 7.08 -18.08 18.86
CA SER A 100 8.50 -18.27 19.14
C SER A 100 9.28 -18.43 17.82
N ALA A 101 10.41 -17.74 17.74
CA ALA A 101 11.41 -17.85 16.67
C ALA A 101 12.43 -18.97 16.96
N ALA A 102 12.78 -19.74 15.92
CA ALA A 102 14.08 -20.39 15.66
C ALA A 102 13.95 -21.03 14.26
N THR A 103 14.65 -20.64 13.20
CA THR A 103 16.11 -20.71 13.01
C THR A 103 16.45 -19.92 11.73
N ALA A 104 17.45 -19.03 11.78
CA ALA A 104 17.93 -18.24 10.63
C ALA A 104 18.81 -19.09 9.66
N PRO A 105 19.12 -18.64 8.41
CA PRO A 105 20.25 -17.70 8.26
C PRO A 105 20.18 -16.72 7.05
N ALA A 106 21.14 -15.78 7.08
CA ALA A 106 21.65 -14.89 6.02
C ALA A 106 20.78 -13.65 5.69
N SER A 107 21.08 -12.47 6.25
CA SER A 107 22.23 -11.59 5.99
C SER A 107 21.94 -10.54 4.91
N ALA A 108 22.06 -9.28 5.35
CA ALA A 108 22.24 -8.05 4.59
C ALA A 108 20.98 -7.40 3.99
N ARG A 109 20.27 -6.64 4.82
CA ARG A 109 20.39 -5.16 4.85
C ARG A 109 19.56 -4.59 6.00
N ASP A 110 20.00 -3.43 6.47
CA ASP A 110 19.34 -2.54 7.43
C ASP A 110 19.47 -2.88 8.92
N ALA A 111 20.72 -2.85 9.38
CA ALA A 111 21.04 -2.36 10.73
C ALA A 111 21.38 -0.86 10.65
N VAL A 112 20.39 -0.03 10.37
CA VAL A 112 20.38 1.44 10.60
C VAL A 112 18.91 1.80 10.87
N LEU A 113 18.66 2.75 11.77
CA LEU A 113 17.33 3.29 12.16
C LEU A 113 16.65 2.66 13.37
N GLY A 114 17.40 2.50 14.47
CA GLY A 114 16.84 2.24 15.81
C GLY A 114 17.31 3.21 16.89
N GLY A 115 17.96 4.32 16.51
CA GLY A 115 18.66 5.21 17.45
C GLY A 115 18.69 6.69 17.07
N GLU A 116 17.81 7.17 16.19
CA GLU A 116 17.83 8.56 15.70
C GLU A 116 16.44 9.23 15.65
N PHE A 117 15.53 8.90 16.58
CA PHE A 117 14.31 9.72 16.75
C PHE A 117 14.48 10.85 17.78
N ALA A 118 15.63 10.92 18.44
CA ALA A 118 16.00 11.97 19.40
C ALA A 118 17.01 12.99 18.83
N GLU A 119 17.32 12.96 17.54
CA GLU A 119 18.22 13.94 16.87
C GLU A 119 17.56 14.74 15.72
N LEU A 120 16.26 14.53 15.44
CA LEU A 120 15.59 15.18 14.31
C LEU A 120 14.97 16.55 14.58
N PHE A 121 15.09 17.12 15.79
CA PHE A 121 14.67 18.51 16.03
C PHE A 121 15.63 19.29 16.95
N PRO A 122 16.77 19.77 16.42
CA PRO A 122 17.67 20.66 17.15
C PRO A 122 17.15 22.12 17.22
N GLU A 123 16.07 22.45 16.50
CA GLU A 123 15.64 23.84 16.26
C GLU A 123 14.78 24.47 17.38
N LEU A 124 14.45 23.74 18.45
CA LEU A 124 13.69 24.32 19.57
C LEU A 124 14.57 25.00 20.63
N LYS A 125 15.85 25.25 20.32
CA LYS A 125 16.73 26.08 21.13
C LYS A 125 16.95 27.44 20.45
N SER A 126 16.15 28.38 20.93
CA SER A 126 16.47 29.80 21.08
C SER A 126 16.20 30.72 19.88
N THR A 127 15.51 31.81 20.23
CA THR A 127 15.62 33.17 19.68
C THR A 127 15.13 33.39 18.26
N THR A 128 14.10 34.22 18.11
CA THR A 128 14.28 35.63 17.68
C THR A 128 12.94 36.25 17.26
N THR A 129 12.64 37.36 17.92
CA THR A 129 11.83 38.51 17.55
C THR A 129 11.06 38.54 16.21
N LEU A 130 9.90 39.22 16.31
CA LEU A 130 9.44 40.37 15.50
C LEU A 130 8.29 40.12 14.51
N ALA A 131 7.41 41.12 14.51
CA ALA A 131 6.28 41.42 13.62
C ALA A 131 4.96 40.69 13.97
N ASP A 132 3.98 41.35 14.61
CA ASP A 132 3.16 42.51 14.19
C ASP A 132 1.92 42.06 13.41
N THR A 133 0.74 42.36 13.99
CA THR A 133 -0.51 42.85 13.37
C THR A 133 -1.75 42.38 14.14
N CYS A 134 -2.52 43.39 14.61
CA CYS A 134 -3.97 43.58 14.44
C CYS A 134 -4.91 42.35 14.60
N ASP A 135 -6.08 42.41 15.24
CA ASP A 135 -6.90 43.53 15.68
C ASP A 135 -8.12 42.99 16.48
N GLU A 136 -8.71 43.87 17.30
CA GLU A 136 -10.17 44.02 17.54
C GLU A 136 -11.01 42.86 18.14
N SER A 137 -11.92 43.01 19.13
CA SER A 137 -12.61 44.19 19.68
C SER A 137 -13.25 43.88 21.06
N ALA A 138 -13.30 44.92 21.90
CA ALA A 138 -14.40 45.42 22.72
C ALA A 138 -15.22 44.48 23.65
N THR A 139 -15.27 44.84 24.93
CA THR A 139 -16.50 45.44 25.48
C THR A 139 -16.19 46.52 26.51
N VAL A 140 -16.96 47.60 26.36
CA VAL A 140 -17.06 48.81 27.16
C VAL A 140 -17.42 48.47 28.61
N SER A 141 -16.79 49.13 29.59
CA SER A 141 -17.53 49.57 30.77
C SER A 141 -16.95 50.85 31.34
N THR A 142 -17.77 51.87 31.17
CA THR A 142 -17.65 53.26 31.57
C THR A 142 -17.53 53.36 33.09
N HIS A 143 -16.47 53.99 33.61
CA HIS A 143 -16.65 54.79 34.81
C HIS A 143 -15.74 56.02 34.82
N GLU A 144 -16.43 57.13 34.61
CA GLU A 144 -16.08 58.53 34.72
C GLU A 144 -15.40 58.86 36.07
N PRO A 145 -14.26 59.58 36.09
CA PRO A 145 -13.83 60.31 37.27
C PRO A 145 -14.30 61.77 37.18
N ALA A 146 -14.82 62.22 38.31
CA ALA A 146 -15.40 63.52 38.56
C ALA A 146 -14.55 64.72 38.07
N PRO A 147 -15.19 65.80 37.60
CA PRO A 147 -14.48 66.99 37.16
C PRO A 147 -13.89 67.71 38.38
N SER A 148 -12.56 67.80 38.41
CA SER A 148 -11.82 68.75 39.24
C SER A 148 -12.26 70.17 38.91
N GLN A 149 -12.60 70.93 39.96
CA GLN A 149 -13.06 72.31 39.93
C GLN A 149 -12.13 73.20 39.08
N SER A 150 -12.64 73.67 37.93
CA SER A 150 -11.97 74.69 37.13
C SER A 150 -12.36 76.08 37.63
N THR A 151 -11.34 76.89 37.88
CA THR A 151 -11.39 78.36 38.01
C THR A 151 -12.40 78.96 37.04
N GLY A 152 -13.29 79.82 37.56
CA GLY A 152 -14.48 80.30 36.86
C GLY A 152 -14.19 80.95 35.51
N VAL A 153 -14.43 80.20 34.43
CA VAL A 153 -14.50 80.73 33.07
C VAL A 153 -15.71 81.67 32.99
N PRO A 154 -15.55 82.93 32.57
CA PRO A 154 -16.64 83.90 32.55
C PRO A 154 -17.81 83.42 31.67
N ALA A 155 -19.05 83.71 32.09
CA ALA A 155 -20.26 83.13 31.50
C ALA A 155 -20.39 83.33 29.97
N LYS A 156 -19.75 84.34 29.39
CA LYS A 156 -19.74 84.61 27.94
C LYS A 156 -18.83 83.69 27.12
N THR A 157 -17.79 83.10 27.72
CA THR A 157 -16.89 82.16 27.03
C THR A 157 -17.29 80.69 27.21
N ARG A 158 -18.02 80.36 28.29
CA ARG A 158 -18.60 79.01 28.52
C ARG A 158 -19.37 78.45 27.33
N TYR A 159 -20.21 79.27 26.69
CA TYR A 159 -20.99 78.87 25.50
C TYR A 159 -20.13 78.37 24.33
N TYR A 160 -18.97 78.99 24.09
CA TYR A 160 -18.07 78.59 23.01
C TYR A 160 -17.39 77.26 23.31
N TYR A 161 -16.97 77.06 24.56
CA TYR A 161 -16.38 75.80 25.02
C TYR A 161 -17.39 74.66 25.01
N ASP A 162 -18.62 74.87 25.50
CA ASP A 162 -19.69 73.88 25.48
C ASP A 162 -20.05 73.50 24.03
N SER A 163 -20.09 74.45 23.10
CA SER A 163 -20.33 74.16 21.69
C SER A 163 -19.20 73.36 21.03
N ALA A 164 -17.94 73.63 21.39
CA ALA A 164 -16.77 72.93 20.87
C ALA A 164 -16.68 71.50 21.44
N LEU A 165 -16.99 71.33 22.73
CA LEU A 165 -17.08 70.03 23.39
C LEU A 165 -18.19 69.17 22.76
N MET A 166 -19.38 69.74 22.56
CA MET A 166 -20.49 69.03 21.93
C MET A 166 -20.19 68.65 20.47
N ARG A 167 -19.42 69.47 19.75
CA ARG A 167 -18.95 69.14 18.39
C ARG A 167 -17.96 67.96 18.44
N LEU A 168 -17.01 67.97 19.37
CA LEU A 168 -16.08 66.86 19.58
C LEU A 168 -16.79 65.56 19.97
N TYR A 169 -17.78 65.60 20.86
CA TYR A 169 -18.57 64.41 21.21
C TYR A 169 -19.39 63.87 20.04
N ARG A 170 -19.98 64.75 19.22
CA ARG A 170 -20.69 64.33 18.00
C ARG A 170 -19.74 63.72 16.99
N GLU A 171 -18.55 64.28 16.83
CA GLU A 171 -17.52 63.78 15.93
C GLU A 171 -16.94 62.45 16.41
N ALA A 172 -16.65 62.31 17.69
CA ALA A 172 -16.24 61.05 18.32
C ALA A 172 -17.32 59.97 18.15
N ALA A 173 -18.58 60.28 18.45
CA ALA A 173 -19.68 59.33 18.26
C ALA A 173 -19.90 58.95 16.78
N PHE A 174 -19.60 59.86 15.84
CA PHE A 174 -19.63 59.56 14.41
C PHE A 174 -18.46 58.66 13.99
N GLN A 175 -17.26 58.90 14.53
CA GLN A 175 -16.10 58.04 14.32
C GLN A 175 -16.32 56.64 14.89
N ASP A 176 -16.86 56.52 16.10
CA ASP A 176 -17.17 55.24 16.74
C ASP A 176 -18.18 54.43 15.91
N LYS A 177 -19.24 55.09 15.39
CA LYS A 177 -20.21 54.44 14.50
C LYS A 177 -19.57 53.97 13.19
N ASN A 178 -18.70 54.79 12.60
CA ASN A 178 -18.00 54.43 11.38
C ASN A 178 -17.00 53.28 11.60
N LEU A 179 -16.29 53.28 12.73
CA LEU A 179 -15.39 52.19 13.13
C LEU A 179 -16.16 50.90 13.37
N ALA A 180 -17.26 50.95 14.14
CA ALA A 180 -18.12 49.79 14.37
C ALA A 180 -18.70 49.22 13.07
N HIS A 181 -19.08 50.08 12.11
CA HIS A 181 -19.56 49.62 10.81
C HIS A 181 -18.45 48.96 9.98
N ARG A 182 -17.23 49.50 10.00
CA ARG A 182 -16.06 48.89 9.34
C ARG A 182 -15.72 47.55 9.97
N TYR A 183 -15.68 47.46 11.30
CA TYR A 183 -15.42 46.21 12.00
C TYR A 183 -16.48 45.15 11.69
N ALA A 184 -17.76 45.51 11.72
CA ALA A 184 -18.84 44.58 11.39
C ALA A 184 -18.73 44.07 9.94
N ARG A 185 -18.35 44.94 9.00
CA ARG A 185 -18.13 44.57 7.59
C ARG A 185 -16.92 43.65 7.43
N GLU A 186 -15.82 43.93 8.12
CA GLU A 186 -14.63 43.07 8.08
C GLU A 186 -14.88 41.71 8.72
N LYS A 187 -15.57 41.68 9.87
CA LYS A 187 -15.99 40.44 10.52
C LYS A 187 -16.88 39.58 9.61
N ALA A 188 -17.82 40.18 8.90
CA ALA A 188 -18.66 39.46 7.92
C ALA A 188 -17.83 38.94 6.73
N ARG A 189 -16.83 39.70 6.28
CA ARG A 189 -15.91 39.28 5.20
C ARG A 189 -15.07 38.09 5.63
N VAL A 190 -14.47 38.13 6.83
CA VAL A 190 -13.69 37.02 7.40
C VAL A 190 -14.54 35.76 7.53
N ALA A 191 -15.75 35.87 8.11
CA ALA A 191 -16.65 34.73 8.24
C ALA A 191 -17.04 34.13 6.87
N ALA A 192 -17.23 34.95 5.84
CA ALA A 192 -17.51 34.46 4.49
C ALA A 192 -16.30 33.71 3.88
N THR A 193 -15.08 34.21 4.10
CA THR A 193 -13.86 33.53 3.64
C THR A 193 -13.60 32.23 4.39
N GLU A 194 -13.83 32.20 5.70
CA GLU A 194 -13.72 30.98 6.52
C GLU A 194 -14.68 29.90 6.05
N LEU A 195 -15.94 30.27 5.73
CA LEU A 195 -16.92 29.32 5.18
C LEU A 195 -16.53 28.81 3.79
N SER A 196 -15.91 29.65 2.95
CA SER A 196 -15.39 29.21 1.64
C SER A 196 -14.26 28.21 1.82
N VAL A 197 -13.29 28.52 2.69
CA VAL A 197 -12.17 27.62 3.00
C VAL A 197 -12.67 26.29 3.55
N GLN A 198 -13.64 26.31 4.47
CA GLN A 198 -14.23 25.10 5.03
C GLN A 198 -14.84 24.22 3.93
N ARG A 199 -15.67 24.80 3.05
CA ARG A 199 -16.32 24.03 1.98
C ARG A 199 -15.33 23.52 0.94
N ASP A 200 -14.48 24.41 0.43
CA ASP A 200 -13.68 24.11 -0.76
C ASP A 200 -12.46 23.27 -0.39
N ILE A 201 -11.83 23.58 0.74
CA ILE A 201 -10.59 22.91 1.16
C ILE A 201 -10.93 21.71 2.04
N ILE A 202 -11.65 21.91 3.14
CA ILE A 202 -11.82 20.83 4.13
C ILE A 202 -12.85 19.82 3.62
N ASP A 203 -14.08 20.26 3.35
CA ASP A 203 -15.14 19.35 2.90
C ASP A 203 -14.85 18.81 1.50
N GLY A 204 -14.27 19.64 0.62
CA GLY A 204 -13.81 19.26 -0.72
C GLY A 204 -12.75 18.16 -0.69
N SER A 205 -11.66 18.36 0.08
CA SER A 205 -10.60 17.34 0.20
C SER A 205 -11.09 16.06 0.88
N LEU A 206 -11.94 16.17 1.91
CA LEU A 206 -12.55 15.00 2.55
C LEU A 206 -13.42 14.23 1.57
N ALA A 207 -14.22 14.91 0.75
CA ALA A 207 -15.05 14.27 -0.27
C ALA A 207 -14.22 13.62 -1.39
N GLU A 208 -13.05 14.16 -1.73
CA GLU A 208 -12.12 13.52 -2.66
C GLU A 208 -11.49 12.27 -2.04
N GLN A 209 -11.02 12.35 -0.79
CA GLN A 209 -10.47 11.20 -0.07
C GLN A 209 -11.47 10.05 0.03
N LEU A 210 -12.71 10.33 0.45
CA LEU A 210 -13.76 9.32 0.54
C LEU A 210 -14.10 8.69 -0.83
N ARG A 211 -14.03 9.47 -1.92
CA ARG A 211 -14.20 8.94 -3.28
C ARG A 211 -13.06 8.00 -3.66
N THR A 212 -11.81 8.41 -3.42
CA THR A 212 -10.65 7.55 -3.71
C THR A 212 -10.67 6.26 -2.87
N GLU A 213 -11.01 6.35 -1.58
CA GLU A 213 -11.15 5.18 -0.72
C GLU A 213 -12.23 4.22 -1.25
N HIS A 214 -13.36 4.75 -1.71
CA HIS A 214 -14.42 3.94 -2.31
C HIS A 214 -13.98 3.25 -3.59
N GLU A 215 -13.30 3.96 -4.50
CA GLU A 215 -12.76 3.41 -5.74
C GLU A 215 -11.72 2.31 -5.49
N GLU A 216 -10.82 2.52 -4.53
CA GLU A 216 -9.83 1.52 -4.11
C GLU A 216 -10.50 0.31 -3.45
N GLN A 217 -11.53 0.53 -2.62
CA GLN A 217 -12.29 -0.57 -2.02
C GLN A 217 -13.03 -1.39 -3.09
N GLU A 218 -13.60 -0.74 -4.11
CA GLU A 218 -14.17 -1.45 -5.25
C GLU A 218 -13.12 -2.22 -6.04
N ALA A 219 -11.93 -1.66 -6.27
CA ALA A 219 -10.83 -2.33 -6.94
C ALA A 219 -10.36 -3.56 -6.14
N LEU A 220 -10.24 -3.44 -4.82
CA LEU A 220 -9.93 -4.54 -3.91
C LEU A 220 -11.01 -5.62 -3.97
N ASN A 221 -12.29 -5.24 -3.94
CA ASN A 221 -13.40 -6.19 -4.07
C ASN A 221 -13.33 -6.93 -5.42
N LYS A 222 -13.06 -6.24 -6.53
CA LYS A 222 -12.87 -6.85 -7.86
C LYS A 222 -11.69 -7.83 -7.87
N LEU A 223 -10.55 -7.45 -7.29
CA LEU A 223 -9.37 -8.31 -7.16
C LEU A 223 -9.62 -9.53 -6.27
N SER A 224 -10.39 -9.36 -5.19
CA SER A 224 -10.77 -10.48 -4.32
C SER A 224 -11.67 -11.48 -5.04
N GLY A 225 -12.59 -10.99 -5.88
CA GLY A 225 -13.44 -11.81 -6.73
C GLY A 225 -12.63 -12.60 -7.76
N SER A 226 -11.71 -11.95 -8.47
CA SER A 226 -10.85 -12.64 -9.44
C SER A 226 -9.91 -13.66 -8.79
N LEU A 227 -9.39 -13.38 -7.59
CA LEU A 227 -8.63 -14.35 -6.80
C LEU A 227 -9.48 -15.57 -6.43
N ALA A 228 -10.73 -15.36 -6.00
CA ALA A 228 -11.66 -16.45 -5.69
C ALA A 228 -11.97 -17.30 -6.95
N GLU A 229 -12.12 -16.68 -8.11
CA GLU A 229 -12.32 -17.39 -9.38
C GLU A 229 -11.09 -18.23 -9.77
N VAL A 230 -9.89 -17.64 -9.70
CA VAL A 230 -8.64 -18.35 -10.05
C VAL A 230 -8.37 -19.50 -9.08
N THR A 231 -8.64 -19.31 -7.79
CA THR A 231 -8.49 -20.39 -6.79
C THR A 231 -9.51 -21.51 -7.01
N ALA A 232 -10.76 -21.19 -7.37
CA ALA A 232 -11.75 -22.20 -7.74
C ALA A 232 -11.35 -22.97 -9.02
N GLN A 233 -10.85 -22.27 -10.04
CA GLN A 233 -10.33 -22.90 -11.27
C GLN A 233 -9.13 -23.80 -10.98
N SER A 234 -8.20 -23.36 -10.14
CA SER A 234 -7.04 -24.15 -9.72
C SER A 234 -7.47 -25.44 -9.01
N ALA A 235 -8.43 -25.35 -8.08
CA ALA A 235 -8.98 -26.52 -7.40
C ALA A 235 -9.67 -27.49 -8.38
N ALA A 236 -10.44 -26.98 -9.34
CA ALA A 236 -11.07 -27.80 -10.37
C ALA A 236 -10.04 -28.51 -11.26
N HIS A 237 -8.99 -27.81 -11.68
CA HIS A 237 -7.88 -28.42 -12.44
C HIS A 237 -7.14 -29.48 -11.63
N GLN A 238 -6.91 -29.24 -10.33
CA GLN A 238 -6.28 -30.22 -9.46
C GLN A 238 -7.12 -31.50 -9.32
N GLN A 239 -8.44 -31.38 -9.16
CA GLN A 239 -9.35 -32.52 -9.14
C GLN A 239 -9.35 -33.28 -10.48
N SER A 240 -9.34 -32.56 -11.60
CA SER A 240 -9.25 -33.18 -12.92
C SER A 240 -7.93 -33.92 -13.14
N LEU A 241 -6.82 -33.38 -12.63
CA LEU A 241 -5.51 -34.04 -12.69
C LEU A 241 -5.49 -35.32 -11.85
N GLN A 242 -6.01 -35.27 -10.62
CA GLN A 242 -6.14 -36.45 -9.78
C GLN A 242 -6.98 -37.55 -10.45
N ALA A 243 -8.12 -37.19 -11.04
CA ALA A 243 -8.96 -38.14 -11.78
C ALA A 243 -8.23 -38.73 -13.01
N ALA A 244 -7.41 -37.94 -13.71
CA ALA A 244 -6.60 -38.43 -14.83
C ALA A 244 -5.49 -39.38 -14.36
N GLU A 245 -4.81 -39.07 -13.25
CA GLU A 245 -3.80 -39.93 -12.65
C GLU A 245 -4.37 -41.28 -12.21
N GLU A 246 -5.55 -41.29 -11.60
CA GLU A 246 -6.26 -42.53 -11.25
C GLU A 246 -6.61 -43.37 -12.48
N ARG A 247 -7.06 -42.73 -13.56
CA ARG A 247 -7.33 -43.41 -14.84
C ARG A 247 -6.05 -44.00 -15.43
N ILE A 248 -4.94 -43.27 -15.42
CA ILE A 248 -3.63 -43.75 -15.90
C ILE A 248 -3.20 -44.97 -15.09
N LYS A 249 -3.25 -44.90 -13.76
CA LYS A 249 -2.95 -46.05 -12.88
C LYS A 249 -3.84 -47.26 -13.17
N GLY A 250 -5.12 -47.04 -13.47
CA GLY A 250 -6.05 -48.09 -13.89
C GLY A 250 -5.65 -48.75 -15.21
N ILE A 251 -5.27 -47.95 -16.21
CA ILE A 251 -4.81 -48.43 -17.53
C ILE A 251 -3.49 -49.20 -17.40
N GLU A 252 -2.55 -48.73 -16.58
CA GLU A 252 -1.28 -49.39 -16.34
C GLU A 252 -1.48 -50.79 -15.73
N LYS A 253 -2.32 -50.90 -14.70
CA LYS A 253 -2.69 -52.20 -14.11
C LYS A 253 -3.34 -53.13 -15.14
N ALA A 254 -4.24 -52.61 -15.97
CA ALA A 254 -4.87 -53.40 -17.02
C ALA A 254 -3.85 -53.87 -18.06
N LYS A 255 -2.88 -53.02 -18.42
CA LYS A 255 -1.77 -53.37 -19.32
C LYS A 255 -0.89 -54.46 -18.73
N GLU A 256 -0.52 -54.35 -17.46
CA GLU A 256 0.25 -55.38 -16.74
C GLU A 256 -0.49 -56.73 -16.72
N ALA A 257 -1.78 -56.73 -16.41
CA ALA A 257 -2.61 -57.94 -16.43
C ALA A 257 -2.69 -58.57 -17.84
N CYS A 258 -2.84 -57.74 -18.88
CA CYS A 258 -2.81 -58.20 -20.26
C CYS A 258 -1.46 -58.79 -20.67
N LEU A 259 -0.35 -58.18 -20.26
CA LEU A 259 0.99 -58.71 -20.50
C LEU A 259 1.20 -60.05 -19.79
N ALA A 260 0.80 -60.15 -18.51
CA ALA A 260 0.86 -61.42 -17.77
C ALA A 260 0.00 -62.52 -18.42
N ARG A 261 -1.19 -62.18 -18.92
CA ARG A 261 -2.02 -63.13 -19.66
C ARG A 261 -1.36 -63.56 -20.98
N LYS A 262 -0.73 -62.63 -21.69
CA LYS A 262 -0.02 -62.90 -22.95
C LYS A 262 1.14 -63.88 -22.71
N THR A 263 1.97 -63.66 -21.70
CA THR A 263 3.11 -64.55 -21.41
C THR A 263 2.65 -65.97 -21.05
N VAL A 264 1.56 -66.11 -20.30
CA VAL A 264 0.96 -67.43 -20.00
C VAL A 264 0.47 -68.12 -21.27
N LEU A 265 -0.18 -67.39 -22.19
CA LEU A 265 -0.64 -67.96 -23.45
C LEU A 265 0.52 -68.35 -24.38
N GLU A 266 1.59 -67.54 -24.42
CA GLU A 266 2.81 -67.87 -25.16
C GLU A 266 3.50 -69.12 -24.61
N ALA A 267 3.58 -69.26 -23.28
CA ALA A 267 4.11 -70.47 -22.64
C ALA A 267 3.28 -71.72 -22.98
N LYS A 268 1.95 -71.63 -22.89
CA LYS A 268 1.05 -72.73 -23.26
C LYS A 268 1.16 -73.10 -24.74
N LYS A 269 1.31 -72.10 -25.61
CA LYS A 269 1.51 -72.34 -27.04
C LYS A 269 2.84 -73.08 -27.28
N GLN A 270 3.91 -72.70 -26.59
CA GLN A 270 5.20 -73.38 -26.72
C GLN A 270 5.11 -74.84 -26.24
N GLU A 271 4.49 -75.08 -25.08
CA GLU A 271 4.26 -76.43 -24.57
C GLU A 271 3.46 -77.29 -25.56
N GLN A 272 2.44 -76.73 -26.23
CA GLN A 272 1.69 -77.43 -27.27
C GLN A 272 2.54 -77.77 -28.50
N MET A 273 3.46 -76.87 -28.89
CA MET A 273 4.40 -77.11 -29.99
C MET A 273 5.37 -78.24 -29.63
N ASP A 274 5.94 -78.20 -28.44
CA ASP A 274 6.87 -79.22 -27.94
C ASP A 274 6.18 -80.59 -27.83
N ASN A 275 4.95 -80.63 -27.31
CA ASN A 275 4.14 -81.85 -27.26
C ASN A 275 3.84 -82.39 -28.66
N ALA A 276 3.54 -81.53 -29.63
CA ALA A 276 3.30 -81.95 -31.00
C ALA A 276 4.57 -82.52 -31.66
N GLU A 277 5.73 -81.98 -31.34
CA GLU A 277 7.03 -82.52 -31.78
C GLU A 277 7.31 -83.89 -31.14
N HIS A 278 7.10 -84.02 -29.83
CA HIS A 278 7.23 -85.30 -29.13
C HIS A 278 6.32 -86.38 -29.73
N ILE A 279 5.04 -86.08 -30.00
CA ILE A 279 4.12 -87.02 -30.63
C ILE A 279 4.61 -87.43 -32.03
N LYS A 280 5.17 -86.51 -32.82
CA LYS A 280 5.73 -86.86 -34.14
C LYS A 280 6.88 -87.85 -34.00
N GLU A 281 7.75 -87.65 -33.01
CA GLU A 281 8.87 -88.56 -32.74
C GLU A 281 8.40 -89.95 -32.30
N GLU A 282 7.42 -90.02 -31.39
CA GLU A 282 6.81 -91.29 -30.95
C GLU A 282 6.15 -92.02 -32.12
N VAL A 283 5.37 -91.32 -32.95
CA VAL A 283 4.73 -91.90 -34.13
C VAL A 283 5.78 -92.39 -35.13
N ALA A 284 6.87 -91.64 -35.33
CA ALA A 284 7.97 -92.08 -36.20
C ALA A 284 8.67 -93.33 -35.66
N ALA A 285 8.91 -93.40 -34.35
CA ALA A 285 9.47 -94.58 -33.70
C ALA A 285 8.54 -95.80 -33.83
N PHE A 286 7.24 -95.62 -33.57
CA PHE A 286 6.24 -96.66 -33.71
C PHE A 286 6.14 -97.17 -35.15
N ARG A 287 6.15 -96.27 -36.14
CA ARG A 287 6.19 -96.64 -37.57
C ARG A 287 7.41 -97.50 -37.89
N ARG A 288 8.61 -97.12 -37.42
CA ARG A 288 9.83 -97.93 -37.60
C ARG A 288 9.69 -99.34 -37.00
N CYS A 289 9.09 -99.45 -35.82
CA CYS A 289 8.83 -100.75 -35.18
C CYS A 289 7.82 -101.59 -35.97
N VAL A 290 6.72 -101.00 -36.44
CA VAL A 290 5.70 -101.68 -37.25
C VAL A 290 6.30 -102.16 -38.57
N GLU A 291 7.09 -101.34 -39.25
CA GLU A 291 7.78 -101.73 -40.48
C GLU A 291 8.76 -102.88 -40.24
N ALA A 292 9.52 -102.85 -39.14
CA ALA A 292 10.42 -103.95 -38.77
C ALA A 292 9.62 -105.25 -38.53
N ALA A 293 8.52 -105.18 -37.77
CA ALA A 293 7.65 -106.33 -37.53
C ALA A 293 7.01 -106.86 -38.84
N ALA A 294 6.63 -105.98 -39.76
CA ALA A 294 6.10 -106.36 -41.07
C ALA A 294 7.15 -107.10 -41.91
N ARG A 295 8.39 -106.61 -41.95
CA ARG A 295 9.52 -107.30 -42.61
C ARG A 295 9.78 -108.66 -41.98
N ASP A 296 9.72 -108.77 -40.65
CA ASP A 296 9.88 -110.05 -39.94
C ASP A 296 8.79 -111.06 -40.28
N LEU A 297 7.55 -110.59 -40.35
CA LEU A 297 6.40 -111.40 -40.72
C LEU A 297 6.55 -111.90 -42.17
N GLU A 298 6.97 -111.03 -43.10
CA GLU A 298 7.24 -111.40 -44.49
C GLU A 298 8.35 -112.44 -44.59
N ARG A 299 9.45 -112.27 -43.84
CA ARG A 299 10.51 -113.29 -43.72
C ARG A 299 9.96 -114.65 -43.25
N ARG A 300 9.12 -114.65 -42.22
CA ARG A 300 8.49 -115.89 -41.71
C ARG A 300 7.54 -116.51 -42.72
N ARG A 301 6.77 -115.71 -43.48
CA ARG A 301 5.92 -116.21 -44.56
C ARG A 301 6.73 -116.93 -45.63
N LEU A 302 7.85 -116.34 -46.08
CA LEU A 302 8.73 -116.99 -47.06
C LEU A 302 9.30 -118.32 -46.55
N ILE A 303 9.72 -118.37 -45.28
CA ILE A 303 10.18 -119.62 -44.64
C ILE A 303 9.04 -120.66 -44.61
N ASN A 304 7.83 -120.26 -44.20
CA ASN A 304 6.68 -121.17 -44.15
C ASN A 304 6.33 -121.72 -45.53
N CYS A 305 6.28 -120.88 -46.58
CA CYS A 305 6.05 -121.35 -47.94
C CYS A 305 7.12 -122.37 -48.38
N SER A 306 8.40 -122.10 -48.09
CA SER A 306 9.50 -123.02 -48.40
C SER A 306 9.35 -124.37 -47.67
N LEU A 307 8.95 -124.34 -46.39
CA LEU A 307 8.68 -125.54 -45.60
C LEU A 307 7.47 -126.31 -46.12
N GLU A 308 6.38 -125.63 -46.48
CA GLU A 308 5.20 -126.24 -47.08
C GLU A 308 5.53 -126.92 -48.41
N ASP A 309 6.32 -126.25 -49.26
CA ASP A 309 6.83 -126.82 -50.52
C ASP A 309 7.69 -128.06 -50.26
N GLU A 310 8.56 -128.03 -49.25
CA GLU A 310 9.39 -129.17 -48.88
C GLU A 310 8.56 -130.35 -48.34
N ILE A 311 7.55 -130.06 -47.51
CA ILE A 311 6.58 -131.06 -47.05
C ILE A 311 5.84 -131.66 -48.24
N GLY A 312 5.41 -130.82 -49.20
CA GLY A 312 4.78 -131.25 -50.45
C GLY A 312 5.68 -132.20 -51.26
N ARG A 313 6.95 -131.82 -51.46
CA ARG A 313 7.96 -132.67 -52.12
C ARG A 313 8.15 -134.00 -51.40
N ARG A 314 8.30 -133.99 -50.07
CA ARG A 314 8.46 -135.21 -49.26
C ARG A 314 7.22 -136.11 -49.32
N ARG A 315 6.01 -135.52 -49.24
CA ARG A 315 4.74 -136.26 -49.40
C ARG A 315 4.63 -136.90 -50.78
N ALA A 316 5.00 -136.19 -51.84
CA ALA A 316 5.00 -136.73 -53.21
C ALA A 316 6.03 -137.86 -53.37
N ALA A 317 7.23 -137.70 -52.81
CA ALA A 317 8.26 -138.75 -52.81
C ALA A 317 7.81 -140.01 -52.07
N LEU A 318 7.17 -139.87 -50.90
CA LEU A 318 6.58 -140.98 -50.16
C LEU A 318 5.45 -141.67 -50.95
N LYS A 319 4.59 -140.91 -51.64
CA LYS A 319 3.55 -141.48 -52.51
C LYS A 319 4.15 -142.27 -53.69
N ARG A 320 5.27 -141.84 -54.26
CA ARG A 320 5.98 -142.58 -55.32
C ARG A 320 6.54 -143.90 -54.76
N ARG A 321 7.24 -143.86 -53.63
CA ARG A 321 7.77 -145.05 -52.94
C ARG A 321 6.73 -146.09 -52.51
N LYS A 322 5.45 -145.71 -52.38
CA LYS A 322 4.35 -146.63 -52.05
C LYS A 322 3.66 -147.22 -53.29
N LYS A 323 3.96 -146.71 -54.50
CA LYS A 323 3.43 -147.21 -55.77
C LYS A 323 4.39 -148.19 -56.46
N ASP A 324 5.66 -148.14 -56.11
CA ASP A 324 6.66 -149.18 -56.42
C ASP A 324 6.50 -150.36 -55.45
#